data_AF-A0A6G0YNW2-F1
#
_entry.id   AF-A0A6G0YNW2-F1
#
_cell.length_a   1.000
_cell.length_b   1.000
_cell.length_c   1.000
_cell.angle_alpha   90.00
_cell.angle_beta   90.00
_cell.angle_gamma   90.00
#
_symmetry.space_group_name_H-M   'P 1'
#
loop_
_entity.id
_entity.type
_entity.pdbx_description
1 polymer ?
#
loop_
_entity_poly.entity_id
_entity_poly.type
_entity_poly.pdbx_seq_one_letter_code
_entity_poly.pdbx_strand_id
1 'polypeptide(L)'
;MDNAPYHSTLKETYPKNNWRKVDVQQWLTDKNVEFHPLETLPELSQKLDEIALEKGHEVIRLPPYHCKYNPIELIWAQMKGKVVKKNNTFKIVDIESLTHEALDAVTVDDWKKCVRHAEEIQIEDNKKEIMRDTMIEPIILTILPDDSDWSDDDDQDDDEGNRE
;
A
#
# COMPACT_ATOMS: atom_id res chain seq x y z
N MET A 1 -5.42 9.47 3.99
CA MET A 1 -5.34 9.95 2.59
C MET A 1 -4.81 8.79 1.81
N ASP A 2 -5.42 8.50 0.66
CA ASP A 2 -4.88 7.53 -0.28
C ASP A 2 -3.50 8.00 -0.77
N ASN A 3 -2.65 7.06 -1.16
CA ASN A 3 -1.30 7.37 -1.65
C ASN A 3 -1.35 7.87 -3.12
N ALA A 4 -2.29 8.75 -3.44
CA ALA A 4 -2.39 9.31 -4.79
C ALA A 4 -1.28 10.37 -4.98
N PRO A 5 -0.58 10.37 -6.13
CA PRO A 5 0.59 11.24 -6.33
C PRO A 5 0.34 12.74 -6.13
N TYR A 6 -0.91 13.20 -6.31
CA TYR A 6 -1.29 14.61 -6.26
C TYR A 6 -1.66 15.12 -4.85
N HIS A 7 -1.80 14.23 -3.86
CA HIS A 7 -2.20 14.61 -2.50
C HIS A 7 -1.01 14.92 -1.56
N SER A 8 0.24 14.79 -2.02
CA SER A 8 1.40 14.93 -1.14
C SER A 8 2.59 15.57 -1.85
N THR A 9 2.81 16.86 -1.59
CA THR A 9 4.09 17.54 -1.82
C THR A 9 4.99 17.34 -0.62
N LEU A 10 6.02 16.51 -0.77
CA LEU A 10 7.00 16.23 0.27
C LEU A 10 8.25 17.06 0.02
N LYS A 11 8.86 17.57 1.10
CA LYS A 11 10.13 18.29 1.03
C LYS A 11 11.29 17.37 0.63
N GLU A 12 11.21 16.09 0.99
CA GLU A 12 12.18 15.07 0.67
C GLU A 12 11.45 13.83 0.13
N THR A 13 11.98 13.24 -0.93
CA THR A 13 11.45 12.00 -1.50
C THR A 13 11.77 10.80 -0.60
N TYR A 14 10.89 9.80 -0.60
CA TYR A 14 11.11 8.53 0.09
C TYR A 14 10.77 7.35 -0.83
N PRO A 15 11.33 6.15 -0.56
CA PRO A 15 11.03 4.94 -1.32
C PRO A 15 9.53 4.61 -1.36
N LYS A 16 8.98 4.50 -2.57
CA LYS A 16 7.57 4.12 -2.81
C LYS A 16 7.51 2.69 -3.36
N ASN A 17 6.33 2.07 -3.29
CA ASN A 17 6.11 0.70 -3.78
C ASN A 17 6.45 0.49 -5.28
N ASN A 18 6.51 1.56 -6.08
CA ASN A 18 6.86 1.51 -7.50
C ASN A 18 8.32 1.86 -7.80
N TRP A 19 9.15 2.10 -6.78
CA TRP A 19 10.58 2.36 -6.97
C TRP A 19 11.30 1.06 -7.31
N ARG A 20 12.32 1.16 -8.18
CA ARG A 20 13.17 0.01 -8.47
C ARG A 20 14.11 -0.22 -7.29
N LYS A 21 14.54 -1.47 -7.11
CA LYS A 21 15.50 -1.85 -6.05
C LYS A 21 16.72 -0.92 -5.99
N VAL A 22 17.28 -0.59 -7.14
CA VAL A 22 18.44 0.32 -7.26
C VAL A 22 18.17 1.72 -6.69
N ASP A 23 16.96 2.24 -6.88
CA ASP A 23 16.59 3.58 -6.40
C ASP A 23 16.41 3.58 -4.87
N VAL A 24 15.89 2.47 -4.31
CA VAL A 24 15.77 2.28 -2.84
C VAL A 24 17.14 2.15 -2.18
N GLN A 25 18.04 1.38 -2.79
CA GLN A 25 19.42 1.22 -2.31
C GLN A 25 20.19 2.53 -2.31
N GLN A 26 20.04 3.34 -3.36
CA GLN A 26 20.64 4.67 -3.41
C GLN A 26 20.12 5.56 -2.28
N TRP A 27 18.80 5.58 -2.06
CA TRP A 27 18.20 6.37 -0.99
C TRP A 27 18.70 5.96 0.40
N LEU A 28 18.82 4.65 0.66
CA LEU A 28 19.37 4.14 1.92
C LEU A 28 20.85 4.54 2.10
N THR A 29 21.63 4.53 1.01
CA THR A 29 23.01 5.01 1.00
C THR A 29 23.08 6.50 1.35
N ASP A 30 22.21 7.33 0.77
CA ASP A 30 22.13 8.76 1.05
C ASP A 30 21.71 9.05 2.50
N LYS A 31 20.94 8.14 3.12
CA LYS A 31 20.58 8.16 4.54
C LYS A 31 21.63 7.53 5.46
N ASN A 32 22.73 7.04 4.90
CA ASN A 32 23.83 6.39 5.62
C ASN A 32 23.38 5.14 6.39
N VAL A 33 22.43 4.39 5.82
CA VAL A 33 21.89 3.14 6.35
C VAL A 33 22.57 1.96 5.66
N GLU A 34 23.13 1.05 6.46
CA GLU A 34 23.78 -0.15 5.93
C GLU A 34 22.75 -1.18 5.45
N PHE A 35 23.00 -1.75 4.27
CA PHE A 35 22.24 -2.86 3.69
C PHE A 35 23.18 -3.74 2.87
N HIS A 36 22.82 -5.02 2.73
CA HIS A 36 23.55 -5.94 1.87
C HIS A 36 23.07 -5.83 0.41
N PRO A 37 23.96 -5.83 -0.61
CA PRO A 37 23.56 -5.68 -2.02
C PRO A 37 22.55 -6.74 -2.51
N LEU A 38 22.56 -7.92 -1.89
CA LEU A 38 21.64 -9.02 -2.21
C LEU A 38 20.25 -8.87 -1.56
N GLU A 39 20.05 -7.96 -0.60
CA GLU A 39 18.75 -7.77 0.06
C GLU A 39 17.65 -7.48 -0.96
N THR A 40 16.54 -8.17 -0.83
CA THR A 40 15.34 -8.03 -1.64
C THR A 40 14.60 -6.73 -1.29
N LEU A 41 13.69 -6.28 -2.16
CA LEU A 41 12.87 -5.10 -1.89
C LEU A 41 12.09 -5.17 -0.56
N PRO A 42 11.51 -6.32 -0.16
CA PRO A 42 10.90 -6.47 1.16
C PRO A 42 11.88 -6.26 2.31
N GLU A 43 13.10 -6.81 2.23
CA GLU A 43 14.13 -6.65 3.28
C GLU A 43 14.58 -5.19 3.38
N LEU A 44 14.82 -4.53 2.24
CA LEU A 44 15.10 -3.08 2.20
C LEU A 44 13.94 -2.25 2.76
N SER A 45 12.69 -2.70 2.58
CA SER A 45 11.52 -2.04 3.16
C SER A 45 11.45 -2.17 4.68
N GLN A 46 11.94 -3.28 5.25
CA GLN A 46 12.06 -3.43 6.70
C GLN A 46 13.07 -2.43 7.28
N LYS A 47 14.13 -2.08 6.55
CA LYS A 47 15.05 -0.99 6.95
C LYS A 47 14.36 0.36 7.08
N LEU A 48 13.37 0.66 6.25
CA LEU A 48 12.57 1.87 6.42
C LEU A 48 11.75 1.82 7.71
N ASP A 49 11.23 0.65 8.07
CA ASP A 49 10.46 0.45 9.30
C ASP A 49 11.37 0.58 10.53
N GLU A 50 12.64 0.13 10.45
CA GLU A 50 13.66 0.36 11.48
C GLU A 50 13.94 1.86 11.69
N ILE A 51 14.12 2.63 10.62
CA ILE A 51 14.33 4.09 10.70
C ILE A 51 13.12 4.80 11.32
N ALA A 52 11.91 4.36 10.99
CA ALA A 52 10.69 4.91 11.60
C ALA A 52 10.65 4.58 13.10
N LEU A 53 11.02 3.35 13.47
CA LEU A 53 11.08 2.89 14.85
C LEU A 53 12.11 3.65 15.68
N GLU A 54 13.29 3.95 15.13
CA GLU A 54 14.31 4.80 15.76
C GLU A 54 13.78 6.20 16.09
N LYS A 55 12.81 6.70 15.31
CA LYS A 55 12.11 7.97 15.55
C LYS A 55 10.90 7.84 16.48
N GLY A 56 10.65 6.65 17.03
CA GLY A 56 9.52 6.37 17.90
C GLY A 56 8.20 6.13 17.15
N HIS A 57 8.25 5.78 15.88
CA HIS A 57 7.08 5.48 15.06
C HIS A 57 7.04 4.00 14.67
N GLU A 58 6.04 3.28 15.18
CA GLU A 58 5.75 1.91 14.75
C GLU A 58 4.97 1.92 13.42
N VAL A 59 5.47 1.20 12.43
CA VAL A 59 4.83 1.11 11.11
C VAL A 59 3.89 -0.09 11.07
N ILE A 60 2.59 0.19 10.88
CA ILE A 60 1.57 -0.84 10.67
C ILE A 60 1.30 -0.97 9.17
N ARG A 61 1.64 -2.14 8.60
CA ARG A 61 1.41 -2.45 7.18
C ARG A 61 -0.01 -3.02 7.01
N LEU A 62 -0.81 -2.38 6.17
CA LEU A 62 -2.14 -2.88 5.80
C LEU A 62 -2.06 -3.67 4.49
N PRO A 63 -2.82 -4.77 4.35
CA PRO A 63 -2.98 -5.49 3.09
C PRO A 63 -3.42 -4.57 1.94
N PRO A 64 -2.88 -4.75 0.71
CA PRO A 64 -3.29 -3.98 -0.47
C PRO A 64 -4.79 -4.09 -0.72
N TYR A 65 -5.43 -3.01 -1.18
CA TYR A 65 -6.86 -2.97 -1.53
C TYR A 65 -7.86 -3.24 -0.38
N HIS A 66 -7.39 -3.29 0.87
CA HIS A 66 -8.24 -3.47 2.04
C HIS A 66 -8.40 -2.18 2.86
N CYS A 67 -8.90 -1.13 2.23
CA CYS A 67 -9.11 0.18 2.87
C CYS A 67 -10.05 0.12 4.09
N LYS A 68 -10.91 -0.91 4.18
CA LYS A 68 -11.78 -1.19 5.33
C LYS A 68 -11.01 -1.39 6.65
N TYR A 69 -9.74 -1.75 6.58
CA TYR A 69 -8.85 -1.88 7.75
C TYR A 69 -8.22 -0.56 8.17
N ASN A 70 -8.41 0.53 7.43
CA ASN A 70 -7.83 1.83 7.71
C ASN A 70 -8.87 2.77 8.35
N PRO A 71 -8.81 3.03 9.68
CA PRO A 71 -9.82 3.82 10.36
C PRO A 71 -9.97 5.25 9.84
N ILE A 72 -8.92 5.83 9.25
CA ILE A 72 -8.98 7.20 8.69
C ILE A 72 -9.98 7.28 7.53
N GLU A 73 -10.17 6.21 6.77
CA GLU A 73 -11.12 6.18 5.65
C GLU A 73 -12.57 6.28 6.17
N LEU A 74 -12.84 5.69 7.34
CA LEU A 74 -14.14 5.79 8.00
C LEU A 74 -14.39 7.20 8.54
N ILE A 75 -13.36 7.85 9.11
CA ILE A 75 -13.45 9.26 9.55
C ILE A 75 -13.69 10.18 8.35
N TRP A 76 -12.98 9.96 7.24
CA TRP A 76 -13.20 10.69 6.00
C TRP A 76 -14.61 10.51 5.46
N ALA A 77 -15.16 9.29 5.50
CA ALA A 77 -16.54 9.05 5.09
C ALA A 77 -17.53 9.87 5.95
N GLN A 78 -17.31 9.95 7.26
CA GLN A 78 -18.13 10.77 8.15
C GLN A 78 -18.03 12.27 7.85
N MET A 79 -16.80 12.78 7.68
CA MET A 79 -16.56 14.19 7.34
C MET A 79 -17.21 14.56 6.00
N LYS A 80 -16.98 13.76 4.95
CA LYS A 80 -17.61 13.96 3.64
C LYS A 80 -19.13 13.96 3.74
N GLY A 81 -19.69 13.05 4.54
CA GLY A 81 -21.13 13.01 4.81
C GLY A 81 -21.65 14.29 5.47
N LYS A 82 -20.91 14.89 6.42
CA LYS A 82 -21.26 16.18 7.05
C LYS A 82 -21.21 17.33 6.04
N VAL A 83 -20.15 17.40 5.23
CA VAL A 83 -19.98 18.44 4.20
C VAL A 83 -21.09 18.37 3.16
N VAL A 84 -21.36 17.18 2.60
CA VAL A 84 -22.41 16.99 1.59
C VAL A 84 -23.80 17.40 2.09
N LYS A 85 -24.12 17.14 3.36
CA LYS A 85 -25.42 17.52 3.95
C LYS A 85 -25.62 19.02 4.09
N LYS A 86 -24.54 19.79 4.24
CA LYS A 86 -24.57 21.24 4.47
C LYS A 86 -24.21 22.05 3.22
N ASN A 87 -23.58 21.42 2.24
CA ASN A 87 -23.16 22.07 1.01
C ASN A 87 -24.36 22.32 0.08
N ASN A 88 -24.89 23.55 0.13
CA ASN A 88 -26.00 23.98 -0.73
C ASN A 88 -25.55 24.88 -1.89
N THR A 89 -24.32 25.40 -1.86
CA THR A 89 -23.81 26.42 -2.78
C THR A 89 -22.84 25.86 -3.82
N PHE A 90 -22.24 24.70 -3.56
CA PHE A 90 -21.22 24.04 -4.41
C PHE A 90 -19.99 24.92 -4.72
N LYS A 91 -19.76 25.96 -3.91
CA LYS A 91 -18.58 26.83 -4.04
C LYS A 91 -17.43 26.26 -3.22
N ILE A 92 -16.22 26.36 -3.77
CA ILE A 92 -15.01 25.82 -3.13
C ILE A 92 -14.75 26.46 -1.75
N VAL A 93 -15.03 27.75 -1.60
CA VAL A 93 -14.85 28.49 -0.34
C VAL A 93 -15.79 27.96 0.75
N ASP A 94 -17.03 27.65 0.38
CA ASP A 94 -18.01 27.09 1.32
C ASP A 94 -17.65 25.65 1.67
N ILE A 95 -17.16 24.87 0.70
CA ILE A 95 -16.66 23.51 0.93
C ILE A 95 -15.47 23.51 1.89
N GLU A 96 -14.52 24.44 1.74
CA GLU A 96 -13.36 24.58 2.62
C GLU A 96 -13.81 24.87 4.06
N SER A 97 -14.66 25.88 4.26
CA SER A 97 -15.18 26.22 5.58
C SER A 97 -15.97 25.06 6.22
N LEU A 98 -16.80 24.36 5.45
CA LEU A 98 -17.56 23.20 5.93
C LEU A 98 -16.64 22.02 6.26
N THR A 99 -15.53 21.86 5.54
CA THR A 99 -14.54 20.79 5.80
C THR A 99 -13.82 21.04 7.12
N HIS A 100 -13.44 22.28 7.41
CA HIS A 100 -12.88 22.66 8.71
C HIS A 100 -13.88 22.42 9.85
N GLU A 101 -15.14 22.86 9.70
CA GLU A 101 -16.17 22.60 10.70
C GLU A 101 -16.40 21.09 10.92
N ALA A 102 -16.42 20.31 9.84
CA ALA A 102 -16.58 18.86 9.92
C ALA A 102 -15.41 18.18 10.63
N LEU A 103 -14.19 18.67 10.43
CA LEU A 103 -12.96 18.19 11.08
C LEU A 103 -12.97 18.50 12.57
N ASP A 104 -13.29 19.73 12.95
CA ASP A 104 -13.37 20.16 14.36
C ASP A 104 -14.48 19.43 15.13
N ALA A 105 -15.53 19.00 14.42
CA ALA A 105 -16.61 18.21 14.99
C ALA A 105 -16.30 16.70 15.09
N VAL A 106 -15.10 16.24 14.70
CA VAL A 106 -14.68 14.84 14.93
C VAL A 106 -14.20 14.69 16.36
N THR A 107 -14.83 13.78 17.09
CA THR A 107 -14.52 13.54 18.50
C THR A 107 -13.58 12.36 18.70
N VAL A 108 -13.00 12.25 19.90
CA VAL A 108 -12.20 11.08 20.31
C VAL A 108 -13.04 9.79 20.26
N ASP A 109 -14.34 9.87 20.57
CA ASP A 109 -15.21 8.71 20.55
C ASP A 109 -15.53 8.24 19.11
N ASP A 110 -15.60 9.17 18.15
CA ASP A 110 -15.70 8.83 16.73
C ASP A 110 -14.48 8.02 16.27
N TRP A 111 -13.28 8.46 16.66
CA TRP A 111 -12.03 7.74 16.40
C TRP A 111 -12.02 6.36 17.03
N LYS A 112 -12.33 6.25 18.33
CA LYS A 112 -12.41 4.95 19.02
C LYS A 112 -13.40 4.00 18.36
N LYS A 113 -14.54 4.52 17.90
CA LYS A 113 -15.55 3.73 17.21
C LYS A 113 -15.04 3.24 15.85
N CYS A 114 -14.37 4.08 15.08
CA CYS A 114 -13.77 3.70 13.80
C CYS A 114 -12.66 2.66 13.95
N VAL A 115 -11.77 2.83 14.93
CA VAL A 115 -10.70 1.87 15.23
C VAL A 115 -11.29 0.52 15.59
N ARG A 116 -12.21 0.49 16.56
CA ARG A 116 -12.88 -0.76 16.98
C ARG A 116 -13.58 -1.45 15.81
N HIS A 117 -14.24 -0.69 14.94
CA HIS A 117 -14.89 -1.26 13.76
C HIS A 117 -13.89 -1.91 12.79
N ALA A 118 -12.75 -1.24 12.54
CA ALA A 118 -11.70 -1.82 11.69
C ALA A 118 -11.11 -3.10 12.30
N GLU A 119 -10.88 -3.12 13.61
CA GLU A 119 -10.40 -4.30 14.36
C GLU A 119 -11.40 -5.45 14.29
N GLU A 120 -12.69 -5.19 14.47
CA GLU A 120 -13.76 -6.20 14.38
C GLU A 120 -13.78 -6.88 13.00
N ILE A 121 -13.67 -6.11 11.91
CA ILE A 121 -13.60 -6.64 10.54
C ILE A 121 -12.33 -7.48 10.36
N GLN A 122 -11.18 -7.02 10.86
CA GLN A 122 -9.92 -7.79 10.78
C GLN A 122 -10.04 -9.14 11.49
N ILE A 123 -10.63 -9.16 12.70
CA ILE A 123 -10.84 -10.38 13.47
C ILE A 123 -11.77 -11.34 12.72
N GLU A 124 -12.86 -10.83 12.14
CA GLU A 124 -13.81 -11.64 11.38
C GLU A 124 -13.16 -12.27 10.14
N ASP A 125 -12.42 -11.48 9.36
CA ASP A 125 -11.76 -11.97 8.15
C ASP A 125 -10.62 -12.95 8.47
N ASN A 126 -9.84 -12.71 9.53
CA ASN A 126 -8.83 -13.65 10.00
C ASN A 126 -9.44 -15.01 10.38
N LYS A 127 -10.59 -15.02 11.08
CA LYS A 127 -11.32 -16.27 11.40
C LYS A 127 -11.74 -17.03 10.15
N LYS A 128 -12.17 -16.33 9.10
CA LYS A 128 -12.57 -16.96 7.82
C LYS A 128 -11.38 -17.58 7.11
N GLU A 129 -10.22 -16.91 7.10
CA GLU A 129 -9.02 -17.45 6.47
C GLU A 129 -8.48 -18.67 7.22
N ILE A 130 -8.42 -18.65 8.56
CA ILE A 130 -8.03 -19.83 9.37
C ILE A 130 -8.92 -21.04 9.07
N MET A 131 -10.23 -20.82 8.93
CA MET A 131 -11.17 -21.89 8.56
C MET A 131 -10.93 -22.41 7.15
N ARG A 132 -10.60 -21.54 6.19
CA ARG A 132 -10.26 -21.95 4.81
C ARG A 132 -9.02 -22.83 4.79
N ASP A 133 -7.95 -22.43 5.47
CA ASP A 133 -6.69 -23.19 5.51
C ASP A 133 -6.88 -24.58 6.14
N THR A 134 -7.80 -24.70 7.11
CA THR A 134 -8.13 -25.98 7.75
C THR A 134 -8.94 -26.90 6.82
N MET A 135 -9.75 -26.34 5.92
CA MET A 135 -10.66 -27.09 5.05
C MET A 135 -10.07 -27.44 3.68
N ILE A 136 -9.02 -26.75 3.23
CA ILE A 136 -8.37 -27.03 1.95
C ILE A 136 -7.40 -28.21 2.13
N GLU A 137 -7.59 -29.27 1.35
CA GLU A 137 -6.62 -30.36 1.29
C GLU A 137 -5.29 -29.86 0.70
N PRO A 138 -4.14 -30.24 1.28
CA PRO A 138 -2.84 -29.79 0.82
C PRO A 138 -2.56 -30.30 -0.60
N ILE A 139 -2.26 -29.39 -1.53
CA ILE A 139 -1.79 -29.75 -2.87
C ILE A 139 -0.31 -30.17 -2.75
N ILE A 140 -0.05 -31.46 -2.95
CA ILE A 140 1.32 -31.99 -3.00
C ILE A 140 1.86 -31.79 -4.41
N LEU A 141 2.67 -30.75 -4.61
CA LEU A 141 3.45 -30.57 -5.82
C LEU A 141 4.69 -31.46 -5.75
N THR A 142 4.62 -32.63 -6.39
CA THR A 142 5.81 -33.47 -6.60
C THR A 142 6.66 -32.80 -7.67
N ILE A 143 7.77 -32.19 -7.27
CA ILE A 143 8.79 -31.67 -8.20
C ILE A 143 9.51 -32.89 -8.76
N LEU A 144 9.00 -33.44 -9.86
CA LEU A 144 9.73 -34.42 -10.65
C LEU A 144 10.81 -33.67 -11.44
N PRO A 145 12.06 -34.17 -11.48
CA PRO A 145 13.05 -33.63 -12.38
C PRO A 145 12.66 -33.99 -13.81
N ASP A 146 12.37 -32.95 -14.60
CA ASP A 146 12.15 -32.96 -16.05
C ASP A 146 10.72 -33.22 -16.55
N ASP A 147 9.98 -32.12 -16.78
CA ASP A 147 9.02 -31.99 -17.88
C ASP A 147 9.29 -30.63 -18.53
N SER A 148 10.43 -30.56 -19.22
CA SER A 148 10.79 -29.45 -20.10
C SER A 148 10.07 -29.63 -21.45
N ASP A 149 9.01 -28.87 -21.67
CA ASP A 149 8.56 -28.54 -23.03
C ASP A 149 8.19 -27.06 -23.10
N TRP A 150 9.23 -26.23 -23.18
CA TRP A 150 9.15 -24.88 -23.70
C TRP A 150 9.99 -24.89 -24.96
N SER A 151 9.38 -25.29 -26.08
CA SER A 151 9.96 -25.11 -27.41
C SER A 151 10.15 -23.62 -27.65
N ASP A 152 11.41 -23.17 -27.60
CA ASP A 152 11.85 -21.85 -28.08
C ASP A 152 11.77 -21.91 -29.61
N ASP A 153 10.76 -21.26 -30.18
CA ASP A 153 10.66 -21.04 -31.63
C ASP A 153 11.56 -19.83 -31.93
N ASP A 154 12.81 -20.11 -32.31
CA ASP A 154 13.77 -19.11 -32.77
C ASP A 154 13.26 -18.46 -34.07
N ASP A 155 12.71 -17.24 -33.96
CA ASP A 155 12.50 -16.34 -35.10
C ASP A 155 13.88 -15.97 -35.69
N GLN A 156 14.27 -16.64 -36.77
CA GLN A 156 15.41 -16.24 -37.59
C GLN A 156 15.04 -15.03 -38.45
N ASP A 157 15.55 -13.86 -38.06
CA ASP A 157 15.67 -12.67 -38.91
C ASP A 157 16.64 -12.97 -40.07
N ASP A 158 16.10 -13.24 -41.25
CA ASP A 158 16.86 -13.16 -42.51
C ASP A 158 16.88 -11.69 -42.99
N ASP A 159 17.95 -10.99 -42.60
CA ASP A 159 18.44 -9.80 -43.29
C ASP A 159 19.16 -10.21 -44.59
N GLU A 160 18.44 -10.22 -45.71
CA GLU A 160 19.06 -10.10 -47.03
C GLU A 160 18.82 -8.70 -47.60
N GLY A 161 19.77 -7.81 -47.31
CA GLY A 161 20.06 -6.70 -48.19
C GLY A 161 20.64 -7.18 -49.52
N ASN A 162 19.98 -6.84 -50.64
CA ASN A 162 20.70 -6.62 -51.90
C ASN A 162 20.02 -5.56 -52.79
N ARG A 163 20.87 -4.61 -53.22
CA ARG A 163 20.93 -3.81 -54.47
C ARG A 163 19.81 -4.07 -55.51
N GLU A 164 19.25 -3.07 -56.20
CA GLU A 164 19.76 -1.83 -56.80
C GLU A 164 18.70 -0.72 -56.83
#